data_AF-A0A078JUD1-F1
#
_entry.id   AF-A0A078JUD1-F1
#
_cell.length_a   1.000
_cell.length_b   1.000
_cell.length_c   1.000
_cell.angle_alpha   90.00
_cell.angle_beta   90.00
_cell.angle_gamma   90.00
#
_symmetry.space_group_name_H-M   'P 1'
#
loop_
_entity.id
_entity.type
_entity.pdbx_description
1 polymer ?
#
loop_
_entity_poly.entity_id
_entity_poly.type
_entity_poly.pdbx_seq_one_letter_code
_entity_poly.pdbx_strand_id
1 'polypeptide(L)'
;MGQQQSKGELLFQQVSYGNAEGIRSLRREGADLEWMDREGKTPLIMACMNSELYDVAKTLIELGANVNAYRPARHAGTPLHHAAKRGLENTVKLLLSHGANPLVLNDDCQTPLEVARVKGFSNVVRAIESHICLFSGWMREFYGPAILDLFAPQLLSRRVWVVIVPTGSRNPAKPFKLELVVYASLQDAQPRTVMPLWKANLEEPKGKQSDTSVMIVDNSTIPSRRRQRRRACASHGRRRPQVVRQTRLKLAPSIEGDGQQLKWFCDACKGIPQPAHPPVFLQTAPSAPPLHPAMSDTPDINHHSIGEASSSSAPLPPTPTPSGKASTSGFNSHESV
;
A
#
# COMPACT_ATOMS: atom_id res chain seq x y z
N MET A 1 3.42 46.76 -23.40
CA MET A 1 3.09 46.70 -21.95
C MET A 1 3.40 45.29 -21.48
N GLY A 2 4.16 45.11 -20.41
CA GLY A 2 4.42 43.77 -19.86
C GLY A 2 3.18 43.24 -19.14
N GLN A 3 2.81 41.97 -19.36
CA GLN A 3 1.84 41.30 -18.49
C GLN A 3 2.51 41.05 -17.15
N GLN A 4 2.03 41.71 -16.10
CA GLN A 4 2.54 41.55 -14.75
C GLN A 4 2.05 40.20 -14.22
N GLN A 5 2.96 39.22 -14.12
CA GLN A 5 2.62 37.85 -13.74
C GLN A 5 1.92 37.82 -12.37
N SER A 6 0.89 36.99 -12.26
CA SER A 6 0.14 36.89 -11.00
C SER A 6 0.95 36.18 -9.92
N LYS A 7 0.72 36.47 -8.63
CA LYS A 7 1.43 35.76 -7.55
C LYS A 7 1.20 34.24 -7.56
N GLY A 8 0.04 33.78 -8.03
CA GLY A 8 -0.26 32.35 -8.23
C GLY A 8 0.53 31.72 -9.39
N GLU A 9 0.70 32.45 -10.50
CA GLU A 9 1.55 32.05 -11.63
C GLU A 9 3.03 31.95 -11.21
N LEU A 10 3.52 32.94 -10.45
CA LEU A 10 4.88 32.91 -9.89
C LEU A 10 5.06 31.72 -8.91
N LEU A 11 4.05 31.42 -8.10
CA LEU A 11 4.08 30.27 -7.18
C LEU A 11 4.09 28.94 -7.95
N PHE A 12 3.28 28.82 -9.01
CA PHE A 12 3.31 27.68 -9.93
C PHE A 12 4.69 27.53 -10.60
N GLN A 13 5.33 28.64 -10.98
CA GLN A 13 6.69 28.62 -11.53
C GLN A 13 7.71 28.09 -10.50
N GLN A 14 7.61 28.49 -9.22
CA GLN A 14 8.48 27.94 -8.16
C GLN A 14 8.31 26.43 -7.95
N VAL A 15 7.11 25.87 -8.17
CA VAL A 15 6.90 24.40 -8.18
C VAL A 15 7.75 23.73 -9.24
N SER A 16 7.86 24.31 -10.44
CA SER A 16 8.67 23.73 -11.52
C SER A 16 10.18 23.76 -11.23
N TYR A 17 10.62 24.61 -10.30
CA TYR A 17 12.01 24.73 -9.85
C TYR A 17 12.33 23.97 -8.56
N GLY A 18 11.37 23.26 -7.95
CA GLY A 18 11.58 22.59 -6.66
C GLY A 18 11.63 23.54 -5.45
N ASN A 19 11.37 24.84 -5.63
CA ASN A 19 11.68 25.86 -4.63
C ASN A 19 10.59 25.99 -3.55
N ALA A 20 10.64 25.10 -2.56
CA ALA A 20 9.71 25.10 -1.42
C ALA A 20 9.69 26.43 -0.64
N GLU A 21 10.83 27.10 -0.44
CA GLU A 21 10.86 28.37 0.30
C GLU A 21 10.34 29.56 -0.50
N GLY A 22 10.54 29.57 -1.83
CA GLY A 22 9.87 30.49 -2.74
C GLY A 22 8.35 30.35 -2.67
N ILE A 23 7.84 29.11 -2.63
CA ILE A 23 6.40 28.82 -2.44
C ILE A 23 5.92 29.31 -1.07
N ARG A 24 6.65 29.05 0.02
CA ARG A 24 6.30 29.56 1.35
C ARG A 24 6.28 31.09 1.39
N SER A 25 7.24 31.77 0.76
CA SER A 25 7.27 33.24 0.71
C SER A 25 6.09 33.82 -0.06
N LEU A 26 5.87 33.34 -1.30
CA LEU A 26 4.75 33.79 -2.13
C LEU A 26 3.40 33.53 -1.45
N ARG A 27 3.25 32.42 -0.71
CA ARG A 27 2.03 32.13 0.06
C ARG A 27 1.83 33.10 1.23
N ARG A 28 2.87 33.45 2.01
CA ARG A 28 2.80 34.51 3.04
C ARG A 28 2.40 35.86 2.43
N GLU A 29 2.83 36.10 1.20
CA GLU A 29 2.54 37.28 0.38
C GLU A 29 1.15 37.29 -0.29
N GLY A 30 0.29 36.31 0.02
CA GLY A 30 -1.08 36.23 -0.50
C GLY A 30 -1.24 35.49 -1.84
N ALA A 31 -0.25 34.71 -2.29
CA ALA A 31 -0.41 33.86 -3.46
C ALA A 31 -1.47 32.76 -3.25
N ASP A 32 -2.23 32.49 -4.29
CA ASP A 32 -3.16 31.37 -4.36
C ASP A 32 -2.41 30.05 -4.64
N LEU A 33 -2.89 28.96 -4.03
CA LEU A 33 -2.40 27.59 -4.22
C LEU A 33 -3.22 26.83 -5.27
N GLU A 34 -4.41 27.33 -5.64
CA GLU A 34 -5.31 26.70 -6.60
C GLU A 34 -5.29 27.38 -7.99
N TRP A 35 -4.36 28.30 -8.23
CA TRP A 35 -4.10 28.86 -9.55
C TRP A 35 -3.84 27.74 -10.57
N MET A 36 -4.43 27.84 -11.75
CA MET A 36 -4.31 26.81 -12.79
C MET A 36 -3.58 27.33 -14.01
N ASP A 37 -2.65 26.52 -14.53
CA ASP A 37 -2.02 26.78 -15.82
C ASP A 37 -2.95 26.51 -17.01
N ARG A 38 -2.44 26.77 -18.22
CA ARG A 38 -3.17 26.59 -19.49
C ARG A 38 -3.63 25.15 -19.74
N GLU A 39 -3.03 24.19 -19.06
CA GLU A 39 -3.38 22.78 -19.12
C GLU A 39 -4.43 22.38 -18.06
N GLY A 40 -4.70 23.22 -17.07
CA GLY A 40 -5.59 22.96 -15.94
C GLY A 40 -4.92 22.22 -14.77
N LYS A 41 -3.59 22.34 -14.60
CA LYS A 41 -2.88 21.83 -13.42
C LYS A 41 -2.84 22.91 -12.33
N THR A 42 -3.23 22.57 -11.10
CA THR A 42 -2.83 23.34 -9.91
C THR A 42 -1.36 23.06 -9.55
N PRO A 43 -0.70 23.92 -8.75
CA PRO A 43 0.59 23.66 -8.11
C PRO A 43 0.74 22.23 -7.58
N LEU A 44 -0.25 21.73 -6.85
CA LEU A 44 -0.18 20.39 -6.25
C LEU A 44 -0.28 19.28 -7.32
N ILE A 45 -1.12 19.44 -8.34
CA ILE A 45 -1.18 18.48 -9.45
C ILE A 45 0.15 18.43 -10.22
N MET A 46 0.81 19.58 -10.42
CA MET A 46 2.13 19.64 -11.07
C MET A 46 3.21 18.94 -10.22
N ALA A 47 3.25 19.18 -8.91
CA ALA A 47 4.16 18.49 -8.00
C ALA A 47 3.92 16.97 -7.99
N CYS A 48 2.66 16.53 -7.93
CA CYS A 48 2.28 15.12 -7.98
C CYS A 48 2.47 14.43 -9.35
N MET A 49 3.09 15.10 -10.33
CA MET A 49 3.48 14.52 -11.62
C MET A 49 4.99 14.20 -11.75
N ASN A 50 5.80 14.46 -10.72
CA ASN A 50 7.25 14.19 -10.67
C ASN A 50 7.68 13.61 -9.32
N SER A 51 8.71 12.75 -9.28
CA SER A 51 9.28 12.20 -8.03
C SER A 51 10.05 13.26 -7.24
N GLU A 52 10.86 14.07 -7.92
CA GLU A 52 11.75 15.06 -7.30
C GLU A 52 11.02 16.24 -6.64
N LEU A 53 9.70 16.34 -6.86
CA LEU A 53 8.83 17.36 -6.28
C LEU A 53 8.05 16.85 -5.05
N TYR A 54 8.51 15.77 -4.40
CA TYR A 54 7.89 15.24 -3.18
C TYR A 54 7.80 16.29 -2.04
N ASP A 55 8.91 16.95 -1.70
CA ASP A 55 8.93 17.95 -0.63
C ASP A 55 8.18 19.24 -1.01
N VAL A 56 8.05 19.52 -2.31
CA VAL A 56 7.16 20.58 -2.82
C VAL A 56 5.68 20.17 -2.67
N ALA A 57 5.31 18.94 -3.02
CA ALA A 57 3.95 18.44 -2.80
C ALA A 57 3.58 18.47 -1.32
N LYS A 58 4.49 18.03 -0.45
CA LYS A 58 4.36 18.13 1.01
C LYS A 58 4.19 19.58 1.46
N THR A 59 5.07 20.47 1.05
CA THR A 59 5.00 21.91 1.38
C THR A 59 3.68 22.55 0.93
N LEU A 60 3.17 22.22 -0.27
CA LEU A 60 1.89 22.72 -0.75
C LEU A 60 0.71 22.24 0.11
N ILE A 61 0.73 20.96 0.51
CA ILE A 61 -0.30 20.37 1.39
C ILE A 61 -0.24 21.00 2.79
N GLU A 62 0.95 21.19 3.36
CA GLU A 62 1.17 21.90 4.63
C GLU A 62 0.67 23.34 4.61
N LEU A 63 0.74 24.02 3.45
CA LEU A 63 0.21 25.37 3.23
C LEU A 63 -1.30 25.43 2.93
N GLY A 64 -1.97 24.27 2.90
CA GLY A 64 -3.42 24.15 2.70
C GLY A 64 -3.89 24.02 1.25
N ALA A 65 -3.05 23.53 0.33
CA ALA A 65 -3.47 23.21 -1.04
C ALA A 65 -4.48 22.05 -1.05
N ASN A 66 -5.43 22.10 -1.98
CA ASN A 66 -6.52 21.13 -2.08
C ASN A 66 -6.04 19.78 -2.62
N VAL A 67 -5.81 18.82 -1.71
CA VAL A 67 -5.50 17.41 -2.02
C VAL A 67 -6.52 16.72 -2.94
N ASN A 68 -7.73 17.25 -3.03
CA ASN A 68 -8.84 16.77 -3.86
C ASN A 68 -9.16 17.71 -5.05
N ALA A 69 -8.27 18.65 -5.39
CA ALA A 69 -8.38 19.48 -6.60
C ALA A 69 -8.59 18.58 -7.84
N TYR A 70 -9.49 18.95 -8.75
CA TYR A 70 -9.82 18.13 -9.91
C TYR A 70 -9.46 18.86 -11.21
N ARG A 71 -8.48 18.33 -11.93
CA ARG A 71 -8.20 18.74 -13.31
C ARG A 71 -9.23 18.11 -14.24
N PRO A 72 -9.86 18.86 -15.16
CA PRO A 72 -10.79 18.32 -16.15
C PRO A 72 -10.12 17.90 -17.49
N ALA A 73 -10.91 17.31 -18.37
CA ALA A 73 -10.61 17.10 -19.80
C ALA A 73 -9.41 16.16 -20.09
N ARG A 74 -8.53 16.52 -21.04
CA ARG A 74 -7.58 15.58 -21.71
C ARG A 74 -6.72 14.74 -20.77
N HIS A 75 -6.44 15.22 -19.56
CA HIS A 75 -5.73 14.48 -18.51
C HIS A 75 -6.46 14.59 -17.17
N ALA A 76 -7.75 14.31 -17.16
CA ALA A 76 -8.59 14.50 -15.98
C ALA A 76 -8.19 13.63 -14.77
N GLY A 77 -8.42 14.17 -13.58
CA GLY A 77 -8.21 13.49 -12.30
C GLY A 77 -7.78 14.43 -11.17
N THR A 78 -7.62 13.84 -9.99
CA THR A 78 -7.08 14.49 -8.78
C THR A 78 -5.55 14.30 -8.66
N PRO A 79 -4.83 15.04 -7.79
CA PRO A 79 -3.41 14.76 -7.48
C PRO A 79 -3.10 13.27 -7.29
N LEU A 80 -4.00 12.54 -6.63
CA LEU A 80 -3.88 11.10 -6.38
C LEU A 80 -3.96 10.25 -7.66
N HIS A 81 -4.79 10.64 -8.64
CA HIS A 81 -4.79 10.04 -9.98
C HIS A 81 -3.45 10.29 -10.70
N HIS A 82 -2.89 11.49 -10.61
CA HIS A 82 -1.64 11.85 -11.27
C HIS A 82 -0.43 11.10 -10.67
N ALA A 83 -0.33 11.06 -9.35
CA ALA A 83 0.70 10.29 -8.64
C ALA A 83 0.59 8.78 -8.94
N ALA A 84 -0.63 8.23 -8.94
CA ALA A 84 -0.89 6.83 -9.30
C ALA A 84 -0.58 6.52 -10.77
N LYS A 85 -0.84 7.45 -11.70
CA LYS A 85 -0.49 7.34 -13.13
C LYS A 85 1.01 7.38 -13.39
N ARG A 86 1.80 7.86 -12.42
CA ARG A 86 3.27 8.00 -12.46
C ARG A 86 4.04 6.95 -11.64
N GLY A 87 3.38 6.21 -10.75
CA GLY A 87 4.04 5.23 -9.88
C GLY A 87 4.62 5.80 -8.58
N LEU A 88 4.26 7.03 -8.21
CA LEU A 88 4.87 7.80 -7.12
C LEU A 88 4.34 7.36 -5.75
N GLU A 89 4.78 6.21 -5.27
CA GLU A 89 4.31 5.59 -4.02
C GLU A 89 4.37 6.51 -2.79
N ASN A 90 5.47 7.23 -2.58
CA ASN A 90 5.61 8.14 -1.44
C ASN A 90 4.61 9.31 -1.54
N THR A 91 4.47 9.91 -2.72
CA THR A 91 3.46 10.97 -2.98
C THR A 91 2.03 10.45 -2.85
N VAL A 92 1.76 9.19 -3.22
CA VAL A 92 0.47 8.52 -2.99
C VAL A 92 0.19 8.35 -1.49
N LYS A 93 1.17 7.86 -0.71
CA LYS A 93 1.04 7.73 0.76
C LYS A 93 0.77 9.09 1.43
N LEU A 94 1.53 10.12 1.04
CA LEU A 94 1.37 11.50 1.50
C LEU A 94 -0.04 12.06 1.20
N LEU A 95 -0.52 11.92 -0.04
CA LEU A 95 -1.85 12.38 -0.40
C LEU A 95 -2.95 11.66 0.39
N LEU A 96 -2.83 10.35 0.57
CA LEU A 96 -3.77 9.55 1.37
C LEU A 96 -3.76 9.96 2.85
N SER A 97 -2.58 10.15 3.47
CA SER A 97 -2.48 10.58 4.88
C SER A 97 -3.01 11.99 5.13
N HIS A 98 -3.13 12.82 4.09
CA HIS A 98 -3.76 14.14 4.14
C HIS A 98 -5.18 14.18 3.56
N GLY A 99 -5.85 13.03 3.37
CA GLY A 99 -7.28 12.98 3.04
C GLY A 99 -7.65 13.09 1.56
N ALA A 100 -6.72 12.81 0.63
CA ALA A 100 -7.06 12.64 -0.78
C ALA A 100 -7.99 11.41 -0.96
N ASN A 101 -9.15 11.61 -1.58
CA ASN A 101 -10.20 10.61 -1.71
C ASN A 101 -9.85 9.56 -2.79
N PRO A 102 -9.63 8.28 -2.43
CA PRO A 102 -9.22 7.23 -3.36
C PRO A 102 -10.38 6.63 -4.17
N LEU A 103 -11.62 7.07 -3.93
CA LEU A 103 -12.83 6.57 -4.61
C LEU A 103 -13.41 7.55 -5.65
N VAL A 104 -12.76 8.72 -5.83
CA VAL A 104 -13.08 9.65 -6.93
C VAL A 104 -12.83 8.97 -8.27
N LEU A 105 -13.68 9.23 -9.27
CA LEU A 105 -13.49 8.79 -10.64
C LEU A 105 -12.98 9.95 -11.50
N ASN A 106 -12.07 9.66 -12.43
CA ASN A 106 -11.74 10.58 -13.52
C ASN A 106 -12.71 10.48 -14.72
N ASP A 107 -12.52 11.31 -15.74
CA ASP A 107 -13.34 11.33 -16.97
C ASP A 107 -13.33 9.96 -17.71
N ASP A 108 -12.23 9.18 -17.64
CA ASP A 108 -12.14 7.80 -18.14
C ASP A 108 -12.96 6.78 -17.31
N CYS A 109 -13.66 7.27 -16.27
CA CYS A 109 -14.43 6.49 -15.28
C CYS A 109 -13.58 5.53 -14.44
N GLN A 110 -12.32 5.85 -14.18
CA GLN A 110 -11.39 5.05 -13.37
C GLN A 110 -11.13 5.70 -12.01
N THR A 111 -10.96 4.89 -10.96
CA THR A 111 -10.33 5.31 -9.68
C THR A 111 -8.80 5.43 -9.80
N PRO A 112 -8.10 6.13 -8.88
CA PRO A 112 -6.64 6.10 -8.79
C PRO A 112 -6.07 4.67 -8.67
N LEU A 113 -6.78 3.79 -7.95
CA LEU A 113 -6.44 2.38 -7.81
C LEU A 113 -6.50 1.67 -9.16
N GLU A 114 -7.56 1.85 -9.95
CA GLU A 114 -7.64 1.29 -11.32
C GLU A 114 -6.57 1.86 -12.25
N VAL A 115 -6.21 3.15 -12.13
CA VAL A 115 -5.12 3.76 -12.89
C VAL A 115 -3.79 3.09 -12.55
N ALA A 116 -3.48 2.86 -11.26
CA ALA A 116 -2.28 2.15 -10.83
C ALA A 116 -2.25 0.70 -11.32
N ARG A 117 -3.37 -0.04 -11.20
CA ARG A 117 -3.54 -1.41 -11.71
C ARG A 117 -3.27 -1.46 -13.22
N VAL A 118 -3.88 -0.55 -14.01
CA VAL A 118 -3.69 -0.44 -15.47
C VAL A 118 -2.28 -0.03 -15.87
N LYS A 119 -1.55 0.72 -15.01
CA LYS A 119 -0.15 1.09 -15.25
C LYS A 119 0.89 0.08 -14.80
N GLY A 120 0.51 -0.93 -14.01
CA GLY A 120 1.42 -1.97 -13.53
C GLY A 120 2.18 -1.63 -12.24
N PHE A 121 1.85 -0.52 -11.57
CA PHE A 121 2.53 -0.07 -10.35
C PHE A 121 2.00 -0.80 -9.11
N SER A 122 2.47 -2.03 -8.89
CA SER A 122 1.98 -2.89 -7.79
C SER A 122 2.24 -2.30 -6.41
N ASN A 123 3.34 -1.59 -6.22
CA ASN A 123 3.65 -0.86 -4.99
C ASN A 123 2.61 0.24 -4.69
N VAL A 124 2.20 1.03 -5.69
CA VAL A 124 1.10 2.00 -5.57
C VAL A 124 -0.24 1.30 -5.33
N VAL A 125 -0.52 0.18 -6.00
CA VAL A 125 -1.73 -0.62 -5.77
C VAL A 125 -1.79 -1.07 -4.31
N ARG A 126 -0.70 -1.62 -3.76
CA ARG A 126 -0.61 -2.00 -2.34
C ARG A 126 -0.74 -0.79 -1.40
N ALA A 127 -0.13 0.35 -1.71
CA ALA A 127 -0.23 1.56 -0.90
C ALA A 127 -1.67 2.10 -0.81
N ILE A 128 -2.41 2.15 -1.93
CA ILE A 128 -3.83 2.57 -1.93
C ILE A 128 -4.70 1.51 -1.23
N GLU A 129 -4.51 0.22 -1.53
CA GLU A 129 -5.27 -0.87 -0.93
C GLU A 129 -5.12 -0.90 0.59
N SER A 130 -3.90 -0.75 1.11
CA SER A 130 -3.61 -0.77 2.56
C SER A 130 -4.23 0.41 3.32
N HIS A 131 -4.61 1.47 2.62
CA HIS A 131 -5.29 2.64 3.19
C HIS A 131 -6.83 2.55 3.12
N ILE A 132 -7.39 1.64 2.31
CA ILE A 132 -8.86 1.55 2.11
C ILE A 132 -9.48 0.19 2.43
N CYS A 133 -8.68 -0.86 2.60
CA CYS A 133 -9.20 -2.22 2.71
C CYS A 133 -9.88 -2.49 4.06
N LEU A 134 -11.01 -3.22 4.02
CA LEU A 134 -11.61 -3.81 5.22
C LEU A 134 -10.90 -5.12 5.63
N PHE A 135 -10.18 -5.73 4.70
CA PHE A 135 -9.33 -6.91 4.91
C PHE A 135 -8.22 -6.91 3.86
N SER A 136 -6.99 -7.27 4.27
CA SER A 136 -5.93 -7.69 3.34
C SER A 136 -5.11 -8.80 3.99
N GLY A 137 -4.76 -9.83 3.23
CA GLY A 137 -3.97 -10.95 3.76
C GLY A 137 -3.74 -12.10 2.79
N TRP A 138 -2.82 -12.99 3.14
CA TRP A 138 -2.64 -14.26 2.47
C TRP A 138 -3.78 -15.23 2.83
N MET A 139 -4.32 -15.94 1.85
CA MET A 139 -5.31 -17.00 2.03
C MET A 139 -4.98 -18.21 1.15
N ARG A 140 -5.58 -19.37 1.44
CA ARG A 140 -5.49 -20.59 0.65
C ARG A 140 -6.72 -20.70 -0.26
N GLU A 141 -6.52 -20.67 -1.58
CA GLU A 141 -7.56 -20.87 -2.58
C GLU A 141 -7.50 -22.30 -3.14
N PHE A 142 -8.63 -23.00 -3.21
CA PHE A 142 -8.70 -24.32 -3.83
C PHE A 142 -9.11 -24.22 -5.31
N TYR A 143 -8.53 -25.06 -6.17
CA TYR A 143 -8.77 -25.08 -7.61
C TYR A 143 -8.95 -26.51 -8.14
N GLY A 144 -10.15 -26.85 -8.62
CA GLY A 144 -10.38 -28.15 -9.26
C GLY A 144 -11.84 -28.42 -9.58
N PRO A 145 -12.13 -29.47 -10.37
CA PRO A 145 -13.45 -30.08 -10.38
C PRO A 145 -13.67 -30.84 -9.06
N ALA A 146 -14.81 -30.64 -8.40
CA ALA A 146 -15.11 -31.16 -7.05
C ALA A 146 -15.06 -32.70 -6.90
N ILE A 147 -14.92 -33.44 -8.00
CA ILE A 147 -14.67 -34.90 -8.01
C ILE A 147 -13.26 -35.23 -7.43
N LEU A 148 -12.28 -34.32 -7.55
CA LEU A 148 -10.92 -34.53 -7.07
C LEU A 148 -10.69 -34.09 -5.61
N ASP A 149 -11.57 -33.26 -5.04
CA ASP A 149 -11.51 -32.83 -3.64
C ASP A 149 -11.50 -34.03 -2.66
N LEU A 150 -12.13 -35.14 -3.05
CA LEU A 150 -12.21 -36.37 -2.26
C LEU A 150 -10.89 -37.17 -2.20
N PHE A 151 -9.99 -36.96 -3.16
CA PHE A 151 -8.77 -37.77 -3.31
C PHE A 151 -7.47 -37.01 -2.97
N ALA A 152 -7.46 -35.67 -3.09
CA ALA A 152 -6.23 -34.89 -2.91
C ALA A 152 -6.47 -33.42 -2.47
N PRO A 153 -7.21 -33.15 -1.38
CA PRO A 153 -7.66 -31.79 -1.03
C PRO A 153 -6.52 -30.78 -0.79
N GLN A 154 -5.34 -31.22 -0.36
CA GLN A 154 -4.19 -30.34 -0.14
C GLN A 154 -3.41 -30.01 -1.43
N LEU A 155 -3.37 -30.94 -2.41
CA LEU A 155 -2.60 -30.78 -3.67
C LEU A 155 -3.28 -29.87 -4.71
N LEU A 156 -4.55 -29.52 -4.49
CA LEU A 156 -5.35 -28.64 -5.33
C LEU A 156 -5.57 -27.27 -4.68
N SER A 157 -4.58 -26.77 -3.95
CA SER A 157 -4.64 -25.48 -3.25
C SER A 157 -3.43 -24.60 -3.55
N ARG A 158 -3.64 -23.27 -3.57
CA ARG A 158 -2.61 -22.27 -3.82
C ARG A 158 -2.74 -21.07 -2.88
N ARG A 159 -1.61 -20.54 -2.44
CA ARG A 159 -1.54 -19.31 -1.65
C ARG A 159 -1.81 -18.11 -2.56
N VAL A 160 -2.70 -17.21 -2.13
CA VAL A 160 -3.11 -16.00 -2.86
C VAL A 160 -3.16 -14.80 -1.93
N TRP A 161 -2.92 -13.60 -2.47
CA TRP A 161 -3.14 -12.35 -1.73
C TRP A 161 -4.56 -11.86 -1.99
N VAL A 162 -5.34 -11.71 -0.92
CA VAL A 162 -6.76 -11.37 -0.95
C VAL A 162 -6.97 -10.02 -0.28
N VAL A 163 -7.74 -9.15 -0.92
CA VAL A 163 -8.07 -7.81 -0.42
C VAL A 163 -9.58 -7.58 -0.59
N ILE A 164 -10.24 -7.02 0.43
CA ILE A 164 -11.62 -6.52 0.33
C ILE A 164 -11.56 -4.99 0.37
N VAL A 165 -11.98 -4.34 -0.71
CA VAL A 165 -11.96 -2.88 -0.84
C VAL A 165 -13.35 -2.29 -1.08
N PRO A 166 -13.63 -1.08 -0.58
CA PRO A 166 -14.76 -0.28 -1.03
C PRO A 166 -14.53 0.18 -2.48
N THR A 167 -15.63 0.27 -3.23
CA THR A 167 -15.67 0.83 -4.57
C THR A 167 -16.57 2.06 -4.59
N GLY A 168 -16.15 3.08 -5.35
CA GLY A 168 -16.86 4.36 -5.46
C GLY A 168 -18.27 4.18 -6.02
N SER A 169 -19.28 4.55 -5.23
CA SER A 169 -20.63 4.72 -5.75
C SER A 169 -20.69 6.00 -6.58
N ARG A 170 -21.24 5.94 -7.79
CA ARG A 170 -21.57 7.13 -8.61
C ARG A 170 -22.64 8.03 -7.97
N ASN A 171 -23.23 7.63 -6.86
CA ASN A 171 -24.19 8.41 -6.09
C ASN A 171 -23.73 8.39 -4.61
N PRO A 172 -23.39 9.55 -4.01
CA PRO A 172 -22.89 9.62 -2.64
C PRO A 172 -23.96 9.26 -1.58
N ALA A 173 -25.25 9.32 -1.92
CA ALA A 173 -26.34 8.89 -1.04
C ALA A 173 -26.60 7.37 -1.06
N LYS A 174 -25.61 6.55 -1.47
CA LYS A 174 -25.67 5.09 -1.41
C LYS A 174 -24.42 4.53 -0.74
N PRO A 175 -24.56 3.51 0.12
CA PRO A 175 -23.41 2.91 0.80
C PRO A 175 -22.39 2.36 -0.20
N PHE A 176 -21.12 2.42 0.21
CA PHE A 176 -20.00 1.90 -0.58
C PHE A 176 -20.20 0.40 -0.86
N LYS A 177 -19.81 -0.01 -2.06
CA LYS A 177 -19.96 -1.40 -2.52
C LYS A 177 -18.64 -2.12 -2.41
N LEU A 178 -18.63 -3.31 -1.83
CA LEU A 178 -17.39 -4.06 -1.67
C LEU A 178 -17.09 -4.90 -2.90
N GLU A 179 -15.82 -4.91 -3.30
CA GLU A 179 -15.26 -5.89 -4.22
C GLU A 179 -14.19 -6.71 -3.48
N LEU A 180 -14.31 -8.03 -3.62
CA LEU A 180 -13.27 -8.99 -3.28
C LEU A 180 -12.27 -9.05 -4.43
N VAL A 181 -11.00 -8.89 -4.12
CA VAL A 181 -9.92 -8.80 -5.08
C VAL A 181 -8.86 -9.86 -4.75
N VAL A 182 -8.51 -10.69 -5.72
CA VAL A 182 -7.56 -11.80 -5.54
C VAL A 182 -6.41 -11.67 -6.54
N TYR A 183 -5.20 -11.70 -5.99
CA TYR A 183 -3.91 -11.62 -6.67
C TYR A 183 -3.16 -12.94 -6.53
N ALA A 184 -2.33 -13.33 -7.50
CA ALA A 184 -1.51 -14.54 -7.38
C ALA A 184 -0.26 -14.26 -6.52
N SER A 185 0.32 -13.07 -6.66
CA SER A 185 1.45 -12.57 -5.89
C SER A 185 1.18 -11.17 -5.31
N LEU A 186 1.84 -10.83 -4.20
CA LEU A 186 1.87 -9.46 -3.67
C LEU A 186 2.49 -8.47 -4.68
N GLN A 187 3.32 -8.96 -5.59
CA GLN A 187 3.97 -8.19 -6.66
C GLN A 187 3.04 -7.89 -7.85
N ASP A 188 1.89 -8.56 -7.95
CA ASP A 188 0.93 -8.35 -9.04
C ASP A 188 0.21 -7.01 -8.87
N ALA A 189 0.29 -6.15 -9.89
CA ALA A 189 -0.54 -4.95 -9.99
C ALA A 189 -1.96 -5.25 -10.51
N GLN A 190 -2.10 -6.25 -11.39
CA GLN A 190 -3.40 -6.65 -11.95
C GLN A 190 -3.98 -7.83 -11.16
N PRO A 191 -5.22 -7.71 -10.65
CA PRO A 191 -5.87 -8.82 -9.95
C PRO A 191 -6.30 -9.91 -10.92
N ARG A 192 -6.03 -11.16 -10.55
CA ARG A 192 -6.46 -12.35 -11.29
C ARG A 192 -7.97 -12.58 -11.16
N THR A 193 -8.58 -12.13 -10.06
CA THR A 193 -10.03 -12.22 -9.84
C THR A 193 -10.53 -10.95 -9.15
N VAL A 194 -11.67 -10.43 -9.61
CA VAL A 194 -12.40 -9.30 -8.98
C VAL A 194 -13.86 -9.70 -8.93
N MET A 195 -14.43 -9.81 -7.72
CA MET A 195 -15.79 -10.29 -7.49
C MET A 195 -16.61 -9.25 -6.72
N PRO A 196 -17.75 -8.78 -7.25
CA PRO A 196 -18.63 -7.84 -6.55
C PRO A 196 -19.40 -8.54 -5.45
N LEU A 197 -18.97 -8.36 -4.19
CA LEU A 197 -19.56 -9.03 -3.02
C LEU A 197 -21.05 -8.72 -2.86
N TRP A 198 -21.48 -7.51 -3.25
CA TRP A 198 -22.89 -7.08 -3.33
C TRP A 198 -23.75 -7.83 -4.37
N LYS A 199 -23.23 -8.91 -4.98
CA LYS A 199 -23.93 -9.86 -5.85
C LYS A 199 -23.56 -11.33 -5.59
N ALA A 200 -22.61 -11.59 -4.70
CA ALA A 200 -22.16 -12.93 -4.39
C ALA A 200 -22.96 -13.50 -3.22
N ASN A 201 -23.18 -14.82 -3.21
CA ASN A 201 -23.57 -15.52 -2.00
C ASN A 201 -22.33 -15.82 -1.16
N LEU A 202 -22.42 -15.64 0.16
CA LEU A 202 -21.39 -16.02 1.12
C LEU A 202 -21.87 -17.24 1.90
N GLU A 203 -21.31 -18.40 1.60
CA GLU A 203 -21.63 -19.66 2.26
C GLU A 203 -20.57 -19.95 3.32
N GLU A 204 -20.92 -19.60 4.57
CA GLU A 204 -20.07 -19.79 5.75
C GLU A 204 -19.87 -21.28 6.11
N PRO A 205 -18.73 -21.65 6.74
CA PRO A 205 -18.44 -23.02 7.12
C PRO A 205 -19.49 -23.58 8.09
N LYS A 206 -20.16 -24.67 7.67
CA LYS A 206 -21.10 -25.41 8.52
C LYS A 206 -20.31 -26.21 9.55
N GLY A 207 -20.60 -26.01 10.83
CA GLY A 207 -19.75 -26.47 11.93
C GLY A 207 -19.55 -27.99 12.03
N LYS A 208 -18.46 -28.39 12.70
CA LYS A 208 -17.99 -29.77 12.94
C LYS A 208 -17.44 -30.54 11.72
N GLN A 209 -16.82 -29.87 10.76
CA GLN A 209 -15.86 -30.50 9.83
C GLN A 209 -14.51 -29.75 9.85
N SER A 210 -13.43 -30.46 9.49
CA SER A 210 -12.07 -29.92 9.40
C SER A 210 -11.91 -28.84 8.33
N ASP A 211 -12.78 -28.84 7.31
CA ASP A 211 -12.83 -27.90 6.20
C ASP A 211 -13.29 -26.49 6.64
N THR A 212 -12.46 -25.82 7.46
CA THR A 212 -12.64 -24.42 7.88
C THR A 212 -12.36 -23.49 6.70
N SER A 213 -13.32 -23.46 5.77
CA SER A 213 -13.27 -22.75 4.50
C SER A 213 -14.61 -22.08 4.21
N VAL A 214 -14.57 -20.97 3.47
CA VAL A 214 -15.75 -20.21 3.03
C VAL A 214 -15.91 -20.34 1.52
N MET A 215 -17.16 -20.53 1.09
CA MET A 215 -17.54 -20.61 -0.31
C MET A 215 -18.15 -19.27 -0.74
N ILE A 216 -17.62 -18.68 -1.81
CA ILE A 216 -18.09 -17.41 -2.36
C ILE A 216 -18.56 -17.65 -3.79
N VAL A 217 -19.81 -17.29 -4.08
CA VAL A 217 -20.48 -17.69 -5.32
C VAL A 217 -21.07 -16.46 -6.02
N ASP A 218 -20.42 -16.00 -7.09
CA ASP A 218 -20.98 -14.97 -7.98
C ASP A 218 -22.05 -15.61 -8.87
N ASN A 219 -23.30 -15.32 -8.55
CA ASN A 219 -24.48 -15.74 -9.28
C ASN A 219 -24.87 -14.75 -10.41
N SER A 220 -24.08 -13.69 -10.64
CA SER A 220 -24.44 -12.68 -11.62
C SER A 220 -24.28 -13.19 -13.06
N THR A 221 -25.37 -13.13 -13.81
CA THR A 221 -25.44 -13.58 -15.21
C THR A 221 -24.57 -12.70 -16.11
N ILE A 222 -23.31 -13.10 -16.30
CA ILE A 222 -22.28 -12.32 -17.01
C ILE A 222 -22.83 -11.78 -18.35
N PRO A 223 -23.02 -10.45 -18.50
CA PRO A 223 -22.93 -9.84 -19.81
C PRO A 223 -21.44 -9.76 -20.17
N SER A 224 -21.06 -10.06 -21.40
CA SER A 224 -19.67 -10.07 -21.90
C SER A 224 -19.03 -8.67 -22.03
N ARG A 225 -19.28 -7.80 -21.04
CA ARG A 225 -19.15 -6.34 -21.14
C ARG A 225 -17.80 -5.74 -20.75
N ARG A 226 -16.85 -6.49 -20.15
CA ARG A 226 -15.46 -5.99 -20.00
C ARG A 226 -14.72 -5.80 -21.35
N ARG A 227 -15.23 -6.34 -22.47
CA ARG A 227 -14.85 -5.92 -23.84
C ARG A 227 -15.86 -5.01 -24.55
N GLN A 228 -17.07 -4.83 -24.03
CA GLN A 228 -18.19 -4.19 -24.76
C GLN A 228 -18.76 -2.91 -24.10
N ARG A 229 -18.24 -2.48 -22.93
CA ARG A 229 -18.65 -1.21 -22.30
C ARG A 229 -17.77 0.01 -22.62
N ARG A 230 -16.84 -0.13 -23.58
CA ARG A 230 -16.26 1.00 -24.36
C ARG A 230 -17.13 1.41 -25.58
N ARG A 231 -18.37 0.91 -25.67
CA ARG A 231 -19.38 1.34 -26.66
C ARG A 231 -20.69 1.78 -25.99
N ALA A 232 -20.70 3.01 -25.52
CA ALA A 232 -21.61 4.01 -26.09
C ALA A 232 -20.67 5.00 -26.79
N CYS A 233 -20.61 5.10 -28.11
CA CYS A 233 -21.72 5.06 -29.07
C CYS A 233 -21.93 3.76 -29.89
N ALA A 234 -22.98 3.81 -30.72
CA ALA A 234 -23.26 3.02 -31.95
C ALA A 234 -23.72 1.54 -31.87
N SER A 235 -25.02 1.39 -32.17
CA SER A 235 -25.68 0.39 -33.05
C SER A 235 -25.71 -1.12 -32.72
N HIS A 236 -26.56 -1.85 -33.48
CA HIS A 236 -27.17 -3.14 -33.14
C HIS A 236 -26.26 -4.38 -33.27
N GLY A 237 -26.64 -5.45 -32.55
CA GLY A 237 -26.16 -6.82 -32.73
C GLY A 237 -27.13 -7.84 -32.09
N ARG A 238 -27.36 -8.99 -32.74
CA ARG A 238 -28.35 -9.99 -32.31
C ARG A 238 -27.94 -10.67 -30.98
N ARG A 239 -28.92 -11.00 -30.12
CA ARG A 239 -28.70 -11.77 -28.88
C ARG A 239 -28.35 -13.23 -29.21
N ARG A 240 -27.31 -13.77 -28.55
CA ARG A 240 -27.07 -15.22 -28.41
C ARG A 240 -27.54 -15.68 -27.01
N PRO A 241 -27.85 -16.96 -26.78
CA PRO A 241 -28.21 -17.46 -25.45
C PRO A 241 -27.11 -17.20 -24.41
N GLN A 242 -27.49 -16.76 -23.20
CA GLN A 242 -26.55 -16.53 -22.11
C GLN A 242 -26.28 -17.84 -21.35
N VAL A 243 -25.08 -18.39 -21.51
CA VAL A 243 -24.57 -19.45 -20.63
C VAL A 243 -24.23 -18.82 -19.27
N VAL A 244 -24.88 -19.29 -18.21
CA VAL A 244 -24.64 -18.80 -16.83
C VAL A 244 -23.32 -19.36 -16.30
N ARG A 245 -22.24 -18.58 -16.47
CA ARG A 245 -20.95 -18.87 -15.83
C ARG A 245 -20.96 -18.42 -14.37
N GLN A 246 -21.52 -19.25 -13.50
CA GLN A 246 -21.39 -19.11 -12.05
C GLN A 246 -19.90 -19.19 -11.67
N THR A 247 -19.39 -18.20 -10.94
CA THR A 247 -17.98 -18.22 -10.48
C THR A 247 -17.96 -18.59 -9.01
N ARG A 248 -17.40 -19.75 -8.69
CA ARG A 248 -17.22 -20.25 -7.31
C ARG A 248 -15.77 -20.06 -6.89
N LEU A 249 -15.57 -19.64 -5.64
CA LEU A 249 -14.25 -19.46 -5.03
C LEU A 249 -14.29 -20.07 -3.62
N LYS A 250 -13.50 -21.12 -3.37
CA LYS A 250 -13.29 -21.70 -2.04
C LYS A 250 -12.04 -21.07 -1.43
N LEU A 251 -12.18 -20.37 -0.31
CA LEU A 251 -11.07 -19.78 0.43
C LEU A 251 -10.97 -20.38 1.83
N ALA A 252 -9.77 -20.65 2.30
CA ALA A 252 -9.46 -20.98 3.68
C ALA A 252 -8.36 -20.03 4.21
N PRO A 253 -8.16 -19.97 5.54
CA PRO A 253 -7.01 -19.30 6.13
C PRO A 253 -5.67 -19.73 5.53
N SER A 254 -4.65 -18.88 5.64
CA SER A 254 -3.29 -19.29 5.23
C SER A 254 -2.68 -20.29 6.21
N ILE A 255 -3.04 -20.22 7.50
CA ILE A 255 -2.59 -21.09 8.57
C ILE A 255 -3.74 -22.01 8.95
N GLU A 256 -3.50 -23.31 8.97
CA GLU A 256 -4.53 -24.31 9.28
C GLU A 256 -4.98 -24.16 10.75
N GLY A 257 -6.29 -24.04 10.97
CA GLY A 257 -6.86 -23.75 12.30
C GLY A 257 -7.05 -22.27 12.64
N ASP A 258 -6.58 -21.30 11.82
CA ASP A 258 -6.82 -19.87 12.04
C ASP A 258 -8.25 -19.44 11.65
N GLY A 259 -9.22 -19.89 12.44
CA GLY A 259 -10.62 -19.50 12.31
C GLY A 259 -10.86 -18.01 12.57
N GLN A 260 -9.92 -17.31 13.22
CA GLN A 260 -10.04 -15.88 13.48
C GLN A 260 -9.75 -15.06 12.22
N GLN A 261 -8.78 -15.47 11.40
CA GLN A 261 -8.60 -14.92 10.05
C GLN A 261 -9.85 -15.13 9.19
N LEU A 262 -10.45 -16.33 9.21
CA LEU A 262 -11.65 -16.61 8.42
C LEU A 262 -12.85 -15.77 8.89
N LYS A 263 -13.01 -15.60 10.21
CA LYS A 263 -14.05 -14.74 10.79
C LYS A 263 -13.88 -13.29 10.36
N TRP A 264 -12.68 -12.72 10.52
CA TRP A 264 -12.39 -11.34 10.06
C TRP A 264 -12.65 -11.15 8.57
N PHE A 265 -12.30 -12.16 7.75
CA PHE A 265 -12.61 -12.15 6.33
C PHE A 265 -14.13 -12.16 6.05
N CYS A 266 -14.90 -13.01 6.73
CA CYS A 266 -16.36 -13.08 6.55
C CYS A 266 -17.07 -11.81 7.02
N ASP A 267 -16.63 -11.22 8.14
CA ASP A 267 -17.20 -9.98 8.68
C ASP A 267 -16.84 -8.76 7.80
N ALA A 268 -15.62 -8.72 7.26
CA ALA A 268 -15.24 -7.74 6.23
C ALA A 268 -16.01 -7.93 4.91
N CYS A 269 -16.33 -9.17 4.50
CA CYS A 269 -17.21 -9.43 3.35
C CYS A 269 -18.63 -8.87 3.54
N LYS A 270 -19.14 -8.84 4.78
CA LYS A 270 -20.42 -8.24 5.16
C LYS A 270 -20.35 -6.70 5.27
N GLY A 271 -19.16 -6.12 5.22
CA GLY A 271 -18.94 -4.68 5.44
C GLY A 271 -18.98 -4.24 6.89
N ILE A 272 -18.80 -5.17 7.84
CA ILE A 272 -18.60 -4.85 9.25
C ILE A 272 -17.15 -4.33 9.38
N PRO A 273 -16.93 -3.07 9.79
CA PRO A 273 -15.58 -2.58 10.02
C PRO A 273 -14.97 -3.30 11.23
N GLN A 274 -13.73 -3.76 11.09
CA GLN A 274 -13.00 -4.37 12.20
C GLN A 274 -12.69 -3.31 13.27
N PRO A 275 -12.64 -3.69 14.57
CA PRO A 275 -12.13 -2.80 15.61
C PRO A 275 -10.70 -2.35 15.26
N ALA A 276 -10.34 -1.15 15.73
CA ALA A 276 -9.08 -0.51 15.36
C ALA A 276 -7.87 -1.42 15.62
N HIS A 277 -6.88 -1.34 14.72
CA HIS A 277 -5.77 -2.30 14.57
C HIS A 277 -6.21 -3.69 14.04
N PRO A 278 -6.46 -3.83 12.72
CA PRO A 278 -6.19 -5.11 12.07
C PRO A 278 -4.74 -5.52 12.40
N PRO A 279 -4.44 -6.79 12.73
CA PRO A 279 -3.10 -7.17 13.14
C PRO A 279 -2.08 -6.90 12.03
N VAL A 280 -0.90 -6.39 12.39
CA VAL A 280 0.24 -6.18 11.47
C VAL A 280 0.96 -7.51 11.19
N PHE A 281 0.18 -8.50 10.76
CA PHE A 281 0.61 -9.85 10.42
C PHE A 281 0.34 -10.09 8.93
N LEU A 282 1.08 -11.02 8.31
CA LEU A 282 0.98 -11.41 6.90
C LEU A 282 1.58 -10.46 5.83
N GLN A 283 2.14 -9.29 6.19
CA GLN A 283 3.00 -8.55 5.24
C GLN A 283 4.34 -9.28 4.98
N THR A 284 4.90 -9.93 6.00
CA THR A 284 6.07 -10.81 5.84
C THR A 284 5.66 -12.15 5.25
N ALA A 285 6.41 -12.62 4.26
CA ALA A 285 6.50 -14.06 4.02
C ALA A 285 7.27 -14.70 5.18
N PRO A 286 6.90 -15.91 5.65
CA PRO A 286 7.76 -16.64 6.57
C PRO A 286 9.10 -16.91 5.87
N SER A 287 10.20 -16.47 6.49
CA SER A 287 11.54 -16.88 6.08
C SER A 287 11.66 -18.40 6.18
N ALA A 288 12.46 -19.01 5.30
CA ALA A 288 12.77 -20.43 5.42
C ALA A 288 13.34 -20.74 6.82
N PRO A 289 13.05 -21.92 7.39
CA PRO A 289 13.63 -22.31 8.67
C PRO A 289 15.16 -22.34 8.56
N PRO A 290 15.90 -21.88 9.58
CA PRO A 290 17.36 -22.02 9.59
C PRO A 290 17.71 -23.52 9.55
N LEU A 291 18.69 -23.90 8.71
CA LEU A 291 19.25 -25.24 8.80
C LEU A 291 19.90 -25.41 10.18
N HIS A 292 19.71 -26.60 10.75
CA HIS A 292 20.32 -26.96 12.04
C HIS A 292 21.85 -26.86 11.96
N PRO A 293 22.53 -26.33 12.98
CA PRO A 293 23.95 -26.60 13.20
C PRO A 293 24.19 -28.11 13.30
N ALA A 294 25.28 -28.60 12.74
CA ALA A 294 25.66 -30.01 12.83
C ALA A 294 26.04 -30.40 14.28
N MET A 295 25.93 -31.69 14.58
CA MET A 295 26.30 -32.25 15.88
C MET A 295 27.83 -32.29 16.07
N SER A 296 28.28 -32.15 17.31
CA SER A 296 29.60 -32.58 17.76
C SER A 296 29.56 -32.97 19.24
N ASP A 297 29.09 -34.20 19.48
CA ASP A 297 29.41 -35.14 20.56
C ASP A 297 29.43 -34.71 22.05
N THR A 298 29.32 -35.72 22.91
CA THR A 298 29.17 -35.57 24.38
C THR A 298 30.32 -36.29 25.11
N PRO A 299 30.26 -36.45 26.44
CA PRO A 299 31.20 -35.85 27.37
C PRO A 299 32.33 -36.79 27.79
N ASP A 300 33.27 -36.28 28.60
CA ASP A 300 33.96 -37.16 29.54
C ASP A 300 34.34 -36.45 30.85
N ILE A 301 34.67 -37.25 31.88
CA ILE A 301 34.85 -36.83 33.27
C ILE A 301 36.22 -37.31 33.81
N ASN A 302 36.72 -36.59 34.83
CA ASN A 302 37.66 -37.00 35.90
C ASN A 302 39.18 -36.67 35.87
N HIS A 303 39.62 -36.28 37.08
CA HIS A 303 40.90 -36.53 37.79
C HIS A 303 42.19 -35.67 37.60
N HIS A 304 42.60 -35.09 38.76
CA HIS A 304 43.95 -34.69 39.24
C HIS A 304 44.69 -33.50 38.58
N SER A 305 45.12 -32.45 39.32
CA SER A 305 46.20 -32.36 40.36
C SER A 305 47.59 -32.60 39.74
N ILE A 306 48.65 -31.79 39.88
CA ILE A 306 49.20 -30.87 40.93
C ILE A 306 49.96 -29.72 40.18
N GLY A 307 50.29 -28.51 40.66
CA GLY A 307 50.12 -27.78 41.94
C GLY A 307 51.17 -26.63 42.05
N GLU A 308 51.15 -25.84 43.16
CA GLU A 308 52.12 -24.77 43.54
C GLU A 308 52.26 -23.56 42.58
N ALA A 309 52.57 -22.30 42.99
CA ALA A 309 52.41 -21.51 44.24
C ALA A 309 52.49 -20.00 43.81
N SER A 310 52.42 -18.90 44.59
CA SER A 310 52.52 -18.58 46.03
C SER A 310 51.72 -17.29 46.35
N SER A 311 51.67 -16.87 47.62
CA SER A 311 51.51 -15.49 48.16
C SER A 311 50.71 -14.43 47.34
N SER A 312 49.51 -13.99 47.74
CA SER A 312 49.20 -13.17 48.94
C SER A 312 49.74 -11.73 48.93
N SER A 313 48.90 -10.74 48.59
CA SER A 313 48.46 -9.64 49.48
C SER A 313 47.91 -8.40 48.73
N ALA A 314 46.80 -7.86 49.22
CA ALA A 314 46.30 -6.49 48.98
C ALA A 314 46.78 -5.59 50.17
N PRO A 315 46.61 -4.23 50.23
CA PRO A 315 45.55 -3.44 49.56
C PRO A 315 45.83 -1.96 49.14
N LEU A 316 44.99 -1.46 48.21
CA LEU A 316 44.42 -0.08 48.10
C LEU A 316 45.35 1.18 48.04
N PRO A 317 44.83 2.39 47.66
CA PRO A 317 45.61 3.42 46.95
C PRO A 317 45.98 4.66 47.82
N PRO A 318 46.70 5.67 47.26
CA PRO A 318 46.01 6.80 46.63
C PRO A 318 46.71 7.44 45.40
N THR A 319 46.06 8.44 44.79
CA THR A 319 46.61 9.47 43.87
C THR A 319 47.32 10.60 44.67
N PRO A 320 47.88 11.73 44.11
CA PRO A 320 47.95 12.21 42.71
C PRO A 320 49.28 12.88 42.22
N THR A 321 49.49 12.99 40.89
CA THR A 321 50.22 14.10 40.17
C THR A 321 51.72 14.38 40.50
N PRO A 322 52.43 15.35 39.86
CA PRO A 322 52.43 15.84 38.46
C PRO A 322 53.86 15.82 37.80
N SER A 323 54.00 16.49 36.65
CA SER A 323 55.24 16.95 35.97
C SER A 323 56.01 15.92 35.09
N GLY A 324 56.68 16.35 34.00
CA GLY A 324 56.60 17.64 33.30
C GLY A 324 57.79 17.99 32.38
N LYS A 325 57.58 18.98 31.48
CA LYS A 325 58.56 19.56 30.51
C LYS A 325 58.91 18.61 29.34
N ALA A 326 59.33 19.07 28.15
CA ALA A 326 59.53 20.42 27.59
C ALA A 326 58.91 20.46 26.15
N SER A 327 58.41 21.58 25.63
CA SER A 327 59.14 22.62 24.85
C SER A 327 60.04 22.04 23.74
N THR A 328 60.05 22.51 22.49
CA THR A 328 59.77 23.83 21.85
C THR A 328 59.13 23.63 20.46
N SER A 329 58.69 24.57 19.62
CA SER A 329 58.44 26.04 19.55
C SER A 329 57.66 26.23 18.22
N GLY A 330 56.86 27.26 17.91
CA GLY A 330 56.53 28.58 18.44
C GLY A 330 55.51 29.20 17.44
N PHE A 331 54.65 30.11 17.88
CA PHE A 331 54.66 31.54 17.53
C PHE A 331 54.62 31.90 16.02
N ASN A 332 53.72 32.76 15.53
CA ASN A 332 52.46 33.35 16.04
C ASN A 332 51.68 33.91 14.81
N SER A 333 50.35 34.05 14.77
CA SER A 333 49.54 35.19 15.31
C SER A 333 50.11 36.57 14.92
N HIS A 334 49.36 37.62 14.56
CA HIS A 334 47.99 38.09 14.86
C HIS A 334 47.50 38.94 13.64
N GLU A 335 46.35 39.62 13.52
CA GLU A 335 45.17 39.91 14.36
C GLU A 335 43.93 40.18 13.45
N SER A 336 42.77 40.45 14.04
CA SER A 336 41.52 40.91 13.42
C SER A 336 41.56 42.34 12.86
N VAL A 337 40.73 42.63 11.84
CA VAL A 337 39.60 43.61 11.90
C VAL A 337 38.45 43.06 11.05
#